data_AF-A0A550G8N6-F1
#
_entry.id   AF-A0A550G8N6-F1
#
_cell.length_a   1.000
_cell.length_b   1.000
_cell.length_c   1.000
_cell.angle_alpha   90.00
_cell.angle_beta   90.00
_cell.angle_gamma   90.00
#
_symmetry.space_group_name_H-M   'P 1'
#
loop_
_entity.id
_entity.type
_entity.pdbx_description
1 polymer ?
#
loop_
_entity_poly.entity_id
_entity_poly.type
_entity_poly.pdbx_seq_one_letter_code
_entity_poly.pdbx_strand_id
1 'polypeptide(L)' 'MSLEKKKRIVQGITTVLEEIGIPRDSITVIIYEAPKDNWASGGQLHSERFDAVPGPRP' A
#
# COMPACT_ATOMS: atom_id res chain seq x y z
N MET A 1 -8.65 -0.82 1.62
CA MET A 1 -8.28 0.14 2.69
C MET A 1 -9.39 1.17 2.91
N SER A 2 -9.62 1.65 4.15
CA SER A 2 -10.63 2.71 4.42
C SER A 2 -10.17 4.08 3.94
N LEU A 3 -11.12 4.99 3.64
CA LEU A 3 -10.83 6.34 3.16
C LEU A 3 -9.94 7.14 4.12
N GLU A 4 -10.19 7.04 5.43
CA GLU A 4 -9.39 7.73 6.46
C GLU A 4 -7.92 7.29 6.45
N LYS A 5 -7.65 6.00 6.20
CA LYS A 5 -6.28 5.50 6.02
C LYS A 5 -5.64 6.05 4.74
N LYS A 6 -6.40 6.14 3.64
CA LYS A 6 -5.92 6.75 2.39
C LYS A 6 -5.51 8.21 2.60
N LYS A 7 -6.35 9.00 3.29
CA LYS A 7 -6.07 10.42 3.62
C LYS A 7 -4.76 10.58 4.39
N ARG A 8 -4.57 9.76 5.43
CA ARG A 8 -3.35 9.79 6.26
C ARG A 8 -2.10 9.48 5.42
N ILE A 9 -2.17 8.49 4.53
CA ILE A 9 -1.04 8.12 3.65
C ILE A 9 -0.71 9.26 2.69
N VAL A 10 -1.71 9.82 1.99
CA VAL A 10 -1.50 10.92 1.06
C VAL A 10 -0.85 12.10 1.77
N GLN A 11 -1.40 12.51 2.92
CA GLN A 11 -0.84 13.63 3.68
C GLN A 11 0.60 13.37 4.12
N GLY A 12 0.89 12.19 4.66
CA GLY A 12 2.23 11.85 5.15
C GLY A 12 3.28 11.81 4.03
N ILE A 13 2.97 11.17 2.89
CA ILE A 13 3.88 11.12 1.74
C ILE A 13 4.16 12.52 1.21
N THR A 14 3.11 13.33 1.02
CA THR A 14 3.26 14.70 0.53
C THR A 14 4.14 15.55 1.45
N THR A 15 3.97 15.45 2.78
CA THR A 15 4.81 16.18 3.74
C THR A 15 6.28 15.80 3.66
N VAL A 16 6.61 14.51 3.57
CA VAL A 16 8.02 14.08 3.46
C VAL A 16 8.68 14.60 2.18
N LEU A 17 7.94 14.62 1.06
CA LEU A 17 8.44 15.15 -0.21
C LEU A 17 8.60 16.68 -0.17
N GLU A 18 7.71 17.37 0.53
CA GLU A 18 7.80 18.81 0.79
C GLU A 18 9.03 19.17 1.62
N GLU A 19 9.36 18.38 2.65
CA GLU A 19 10.54 18.57 3.50
C GLU A 19 11.87 18.46 2.74
N ILE A 20 11.91 17.69 1.64
CA ILE A 20 13.10 17.60 0.76
C ILE A 20 13.08 18.62 -0.39
N GLY A 21 12.15 19.59 -0.37
CA GLY A 21 12.12 20.73 -1.28
C GLY A 21 11.21 20.55 -2.51
N ILE A 22 10.34 19.55 -2.56
CA ILE A 22 9.37 19.39 -3.66
C ILE A 22 8.10 20.18 -3.32
N PRO A 23 7.69 21.17 -4.14
CA PRO A 23 6.47 21.93 -3.88
C PRO A 23 5.23 21.04 -3.81
N ARG A 24 4.36 21.31 -2.85
CA ARG A 24 3.13 20.53 -2.58
C ARG A 24 2.24 20.36 -3.81
N ASP A 25 2.07 21.42 -4.58
CA ASP A 25 1.21 21.45 -5.77
C ASP A 25 1.75 20.61 -6.94
N SER A 26 3.04 20.27 -6.90
CA SER A 26 3.69 19.39 -7.89
C SER A 26 3.58 17.91 -7.54
N ILE A 27 3.02 17.56 -6.37
CA ILE A 27 2.95 16.20 -5.86
C ILE A 27 1.57 15.60 -6.15
N THR A 28 1.54 14.52 -6.94
CA THR A 28 0.33 13.72 -7.16
C THR A 28 0.54 12.31 -6.61
N VAL A 29 -0.33 11.87 -5.71
CA VAL A 29 -0.27 10.52 -5.11
C VAL A 29 -1.37 9.65 -5.70
N ILE A 30 -0.97 8.54 -6.36
CA ILE A 30 -1.88 7.54 -6.90
C ILE A 30 -1.81 6.30 -6.00
N ILE A 31 -2.94 5.92 -5.41
CA ILE A 31 -3.05 4.69 -4.62
C ILE A 31 -3.70 3.61 -5.48
N TYR A 32 -2.90 2.61 -5.87
CA TYR A 32 -3.37 1.41 -6.55
C TYR A 32 -3.47 0.26 -5.54
N GLU A 33 -4.67 -0.32 -5.41
CA GLU A 33 -4.91 -1.50 -4.59
C GLU A 33 -5.10 -2.70 -5.53
N ALA A 34 -4.21 -3.69 -5.43
CA ALA A 34 -4.42 -4.98 -6.07
C ALA A 34 -4.95 -5.98 -5.04
N PRO A 35 -6.17 -6.50 -5.20
CA PRO A 35 -6.66 -7.60 -4.39
C PRO A 35 -5.69 -8.77 -4.41
N LYS A 36 -5.55 -9.48 -3.28
CA LYS A 36 -4.65 -10.65 -3.19
C LYS A 36 -5.02 -11.75 -4.18
N ASP A 37 -6.29 -11.86 -4.57
CA ASP A 37 -6.76 -12.79 -5.60
C ASP A 37 -6.24 -12.46 -7.01
N ASN A 38 -5.71 -11.25 -7.22
CA ASN A 38 -5.15 -10.83 -8.50
C ASN A 38 -3.63 -10.94 -8.54
N TRP A 39 -2.97 -11.34 -7.44
CA TRP A 39 -1.51 -11.42 -7.30
C TRP A 39 -1.06 -12.83 -6.93
N ALA A 40 0.08 -13.26 -7.47
CA ALA A 40 0.60 -14.61 -7.25
C ALA A 40 2.12 -14.63 -7.09
N SER A 41 2.64 -15.64 -6.40
CA SER A 41 4.09 -15.91 -6.33
C SER A 41 4.34 -17.41 -6.21
N GLY A 42 5.25 -17.94 -7.05
CA GLY A 42 5.53 -19.38 -7.09
C GLY A 42 4.33 -20.21 -7.57
N GLY A 43 3.46 -19.63 -8.41
CA GLY A 43 2.27 -20.30 -8.92
C GLY A 43 1.07 -20.33 -7.97
N GLN A 44 1.14 -19.69 -6.80
CA GLN A 44 0.05 -19.65 -5.82
C GLN A 44 -0.49 -18.23 -5.66
N LEU A 45 -1.82 -18.09 -5.63
CA LEU A 45 -2.48 -16.81 -5.35
C LEU A 45 -2.13 -16.33 -3.94
N HIS A 46 -1.96 -15.02 -3.79
CA HIS A 46 -1.63 -14.42 -2.50
C HIS A 46 -2.77 -14.54 -1.50
N SER A 47 -4.02 -14.66 -1.95
CA SER A 47 -5.14 -14.95 -1.07
C SER A 47 -4.97 -16.32 -0.44
N GLU A 48 -4.73 -17.35 -1.23
CA GLU A 48 -4.47 -18.71 -0.72
C GLU A 48 -3.22 -18.80 0.16
N ARG A 49 -2.13 -18.14 -0.26
CA ARG A 49 -0.82 -18.23 0.39
C ARG A 49 -0.77 -17.46 1.72
N PHE A 50 -1.54 -16.38 1.85
CA PHE A 50 -1.46 -15.45 2.99
C PHE A 50 -2.80 -15.19 3.69
N ASP A 51 -3.88 -15.94 3.40
CA ASP A 51 -5.16 -15.88 4.13
C ASP A 51 -5.34 -16.99 5.16
N ALA A 52 -4.39 -17.91 5.31
CA ALA A 52 -4.36 -18.78 6.48
C ALA A 52 -3.66 -18.06 7.64
N VAL A 53 -4.39 -17.93 8.76
CA VAL A 53 -3.96 -17.71 10.16
C VAL A 53 -2.44 -17.77 10.35
N PRO A 54 -1.81 -16.85 11.12
CA PRO A 54 -0.38 -16.92 11.39
C PRO A 54 -0.02 -18.23 12.11
N GLY A 55 0.33 -19.26 11.34
CA GLY A 55 1.11 -20.38 11.81
C GLY A 55 2.51 -19.87 12.18
N PRO A 56 3.19 -20.49 13.15
CA PRO A 56 4.48 -20.00 13.60
C PRO A 56 5.43 -19.94 12.39
N ARG A 57 6.03 -18.77 12.16
CA ARG A 57 7.11 -18.63 11.19
C ARG A 57 8.24 -19.59 11.61
N PRO A 58 8.83 -20.34 10.67
CA PRO A 58 10.04 -21.11 10.95
C PRO A 58 11.19 -20.20 11.42
#